data_AF-A0A7J8VW01-F1
#
_entry.id   AF-A0A7J8VW01-F1
#
_cell.length_a   1.000
_cell.length_b   1.000
_cell.length_c   1.000
_cell.angle_alpha   90.00
_cell.angle_beta   90.00
_cell.angle_gamma   90.00
#
_symmetry.space_group_name_H-M   'P 1'
#
loop_
_entity.id
_entity.type
_entity.pdbx_description
1 polymer ?
#
loop_
_entity_poly.entity_id
_entity_poly.type
_entity_poly.pdbx_seq_one_letter_code
_entity_poly.pdbx_strand_id
1 'polypeptide(L)'
;MIPTLLTATSVFIIAFIAAPPIDIDGIREPVSGSLLYGNNIISGAIIPTSAIGLHFYPIWEATFVDEWLSNGNPYELIVLHFLLLV
;
A
#
# COMPACT_ATOMS: atom_id res chain seq x y z
N MET A 1 -0.55 -17.26 11.36
CA MET A 1 -0.70 -17.82 10.00
C MET A 1 -2.04 -17.44 9.37
N ILE A 2 -3.19 -18.03 9.75
CA ILE A 2 -4.47 -17.77 9.04
C ILE A 2 -4.90 -16.29 9.08
N PRO A 3 -4.95 -15.61 10.25
CA PRO A 3 -5.41 -14.22 10.28
C PRO A 3 -4.48 -13.27 9.52
N THR A 4 -3.16 -13.48 9.63
CA THR A 4 -2.16 -12.63 8.96
C THR A 4 -2.18 -12.79 7.45
N LEU A 5 -2.39 -14.01 6.92
CA LEU A 5 -2.55 -14.23 5.48
C LEU A 5 -3.80 -13.59 4.92
N LEU A 6 -4.94 -13.75 5.60
CA LEU A 6 -6.22 -13.20 5.16
C LEU A 6 -6.18 -11.67 5.14
N THR A 7 -5.55 -11.06 6.14
CA THR A 7 -5.33 -9.61 6.18
C THR A 7 -4.45 -9.16 5.00
N ALA A 8 -3.27 -9.78 4.81
CA ALA A 8 -2.38 -9.41 3.70
C ALA A 8 -3.05 -9.59 2.33
N THR A 9 -3.75 -10.71 2.12
CA THR A 9 -4.40 -11.02 0.84
C THR A 9 -5.56 -10.07 0.53
N SER A 10 -6.41 -9.78 1.53
CA SER A 10 -7.56 -8.89 1.32
C SER A 10 -7.11 -7.47 1.00
N VAL A 11 -6.12 -6.94 1.73
CA VAL A 11 -5.57 -5.60 1.48
C VAL A 11 -4.84 -5.55 0.13
N PHE A 12 -4.06 -6.58 -0.23
CA PHE A 12 -3.40 -6.66 -1.54
C PHE A 12 -4.39 -6.59 -2.70
N ILE A 13 -5.47 -7.38 -2.65
CA ILE A 13 -6.47 -7.40 -3.72
C ILE A 13 -7.12 -6.02 -3.89
N ILE A 14 -7.55 -5.39 -2.78
CA ILE A 14 -8.21 -4.07 -2.83
C ILE A 14 -7.24 -3.01 -3.34
N ALA A 15 -6.01 -2.98 -2.83
CA ALA A 15 -5.01 -1.99 -3.22
C ALA A 15 -4.58 -2.14 -4.69
N PHE A 16 -4.38 -3.38 -5.17
CA PHE A 16 -4.02 -3.63 -6.57
C PHE A 16 -5.12 -3.18 -7.54
N ILE A 17 -6.40 -3.28 -7.13
CA ILE A 17 -7.52 -2.83 -7.96
C ILE A 17 -7.69 -1.31 -7.89
N ALA A 18 -7.67 -0.72 -6.70
CA ALA A 18 -8.26 0.60 -6.47
C ALA A 18 -7.39 1.60 -5.69
N ALA A 19 -6.14 1.29 -5.34
CA ALA A 19 -5.29 2.26 -4.63
C ALA A 19 -5.09 3.55 -5.46
N PRO A 20 -5.13 4.74 -4.84
CA PRO A 20 -4.80 5.98 -5.53
C PRO A 20 -3.31 6.04 -5.92
N PRO A 21 -2.90 6.98 -6.78
CA PRO A 21 -1.50 7.26 -7.05
C PRO A 21 -0.73 7.67 -5.77
N ILE A 22 0.49 7.16 -5.62
CA ILE A 22 1.30 7.27 -4.40
C ILE A 22 2.62 7.98 -4.70
N ASP A 23 2.99 8.96 -3.87
CA ASP A 23 4.24 9.73 -4.00
C ASP A 23 5.44 8.99 -3.37
N ILE A 24 5.90 7.91 -4.01
CA ILE A 24 6.92 7.00 -3.46
C ILE A 24 8.19 7.71 -2.97
N ASP A 25 8.64 8.75 -3.69
CA ASP A 25 9.89 9.45 -3.38
C ASP A 25 9.67 10.69 -2.50
N GLY A 26 8.43 11.06 -2.19
CA GLY A 26 8.10 12.25 -1.39
C GLY A 26 8.40 13.58 -2.10
N ILE A 27 8.55 13.56 -3.42
CA ILE A 27 8.89 14.73 -4.25
C ILE A 27 7.66 15.34 -4.93
N ARG A 28 6.46 14.88 -4.57
CA ARG A 28 5.17 15.25 -5.15
C ARG A 28 5.00 14.77 -6.59
N GLU A 29 5.57 13.61 -6.91
CA GLU A 29 5.42 12.95 -8.22
C GLU A 29 4.74 11.59 -8.04
N PRO A 30 3.39 11.56 -7.95
CA PRO A 30 2.68 10.34 -7.62
C PRO A 30 2.72 9.32 -8.76
N VAL A 31 2.96 8.06 -8.41
CA VAL A 31 3.00 6.91 -9.31
C VAL A 31 1.70 6.12 -9.19
N SER A 32 1.05 5.86 -10.32
CA SER A 32 -0.13 4.99 -10.37
C SER A 32 0.28 3.52 -10.42
N GLY A 33 -0.19 2.70 -9.48
CA GLY A 33 0.04 1.26 -9.45
C GLY A 33 -1.20 0.39 -9.67
N SER A 34 -2.41 0.95 -9.55
CA SER A 34 -3.64 0.15 -9.52
C SER A 34 -4.37 0.08 -10.87
N LEU A 35 -5.23 -0.92 -11.02
CA LEU A 35 -5.97 -1.18 -12.25
C LEU A 35 -6.94 -0.05 -12.62
N LEU A 36 -7.69 0.48 -11.64
CA LEU A 36 -8.63 1.58 -11.86
C LEU A 36 -7.94 2.89 -12.25
N TYR A 37 -6.64 3.01 -12.01
CA TYR A 37 -5.83 4.17 -12.37
C TYR A 37 -4.92 3.90 -13.59
N GLY A 38 -5.36 3.02 -14.50
CA GLY A 38 -4.80 2.88 -15.84
C GLY A 38 -3.72 1.80 -15.99
N ASN A 39 -3.51 0.95 -14.98
CA ASN A 39 -2.61 -0.18 -15.09
C ASN A 39 -3.30 -1.45 -15.59
N ASN A 40 -2.52 -2.33 -16.22
CA ASN A 40 -2.92 -3.69 -16.55
C ASN A 40 -2.24 -4.70 -15.59
N ILE A 41 -2.42 -6.00 -15.81
CA ILE A 41 -1.85 -7.04 -14.94
C ILE A 41 -0.31 -7.04 -14.93
N ILE A 42 0.33 -6.55 -15.99
CA ILE A 42 1.80 -6.49 -16.11
C ILE A 42 2.35 -5.19 -15.51
N SER A 43 1.66 -4.07 -15.71
CA SER A 43 2.12 -2.77 -15.20
C SER A 43 1.65 -2.47 -13.78
N GLY A 44 0.63 -3.19 -13.30
CA GLY A 44 0.07 -3.00 -11.96
C GLY A 44 1.05 -3.41 -10.87
N ALA A 45 1.11 -2.63 -9.81
CA ALA A 45 1.98 -2.86 -8.67
C ALA A 45 1.39 -2.24 -7.39
N ILE A 46 1.77 -2.80 -6.24
CA ILE A 46 1.61 -2.10 -4.97
C ILE A 46 2.81 -1.17 -4.81
N ILE A 47 2.56 0.13 -4.87
CA ILE A 47 3.62 1.14 -4.74
C ILE A 47 4.09 1.19 -3.26
N PRO A 48 5.41 1.14 -3.00
CA PRO A 48 5.97 1.28 -1.66
C PRO A 48 5.57 2.57 -0.93
N THR A 49 5.70 2.54 0.40
CA THR A 49 5.41 3.71 1.26
C THR A 49 6.31 4.90 0.90
N SER A 50 5.70 6.08 0.87
CA SER A 50 6.35 7.37 0.65
C SER A 50 7.08 7.84 1.89
N ALA A 51 8.29 8.39 1.77
CA ALA A 51 9.02 9.36 2.63
C ALA A 51 9.01 9.24 4.18
N ILE A 52 8.24 8.33 4.77
CA ILE A 52 8.15 8.00 6.21
C ILE A 52 9.42 7.23 6.64
N GLY A 53 10.23 6.79 5.66
CA GLY A 53 11.48 6.09 5.90
C GLY A 53 11.22 4.71 6.48
N LEU A 54 11.71 4.48 7.70
CA LEU A 54 11.53 3.21 8.44
C LEU A 54 10.57 3.37 9.63
N HIS A 55 9.82 4.47 9.71
CA HIS A 55 8.85 4.64 10.79
C HIS A 55 7.67 3.68 10.56
N PHE A 56 7.20 3.07 11.65
CA PHE A 56 6.02 2.23 11.64
C PHE A 56 4.77 3.11 11.49
N TYR A 57 3.99 2.94 10.42
CA TYR A 57 2.86 3.83 10.11
C TYR A 57 1.53 3.07 9.94
N PRO A 58 0.95 2.59 11.05
CA PRO A 58 -0.32 1.87 11.02
C PRO A 58 -1.49 2.81 10.70
N ILE A 59 -2.64 2.24 10.33
CA ILE A 59 -3.83 3.00 9.89
C ILE A 59 -4.28 4.07 10.90
N TRP A 60 -4.05 3.84 12.20
CA TRP A 60 -4.46 4.75 13.27
C TRP A 60 -3.46 5.88 13.55
N GLU A 61 -2.29 5.86 12.89
CA GLU A 61 -1.32 6.97 12.95
C GLU A 61 -1.68 8.08 11.94
N ALA A 62 -2.48 7.74 10.92
CA ALA A 62 -2.98 8.72 9.96
C ALA A 62 -4.18 9.50 10.51
N THR A 63 -4.30 10.75 10.10
CA THR A 63 -5.46 11.59 10.44
C THR A 63 -6.68 11.16 9.63
N PHE A 64 -6.46 10.68 8.40
CA PHE A 64 -7.49 10.21 7.49
C PHE A 64 -7.06 8.96 6.71
N VAL A 65 -8.03 8.17 6.26
CA VAL A 65 -7.76 7.00 5.40
C VAL A 65 -7.14 7.43 4.07
N ASP A 66 -7.57 8.57 3.51
CA ASP A 66 -7.03 9.08 2.25
C ASP A 66 -5.54 9.46 2.37
N GLU A 67 -5.14 10.06 3.49
CA GLU A 67 -3.73 10.33 3.80
C GLU A 67 -2.93 9.03 3.91
N TRP A 68 -3.47 8.05 4.62
CA TRP A 68 -2.83 6.75 4.76
C TRP A 68 -2.62 6.05 3.41
N LEU A 69 -3.62 6.15 2.51
CA LEU A 69 -3.56 5.60 1.16
C LEU A 69 -2.59 6.37 0.25
N SER A 70 -2.61 7.71 0.27
CA SER A 70 -1.71 8.53 -0.56
C SER A 70 -0.24 8.34 -0.21
N ASN A 71 0.04 7.95 1.03
CA ASN A 71 1.39 7.69 1.51
C ASN A 71 1.88 6.25 1.24
N GLY A 72 1.09 5.40 0.57
CA GLY A 72 1.53 4.04 0.18
C GLY A 72 1.61 3.02 1.32
N ASN A 73 1.01 3.31 2.47
CA ASN A 73 1.06 2.45 3.65
C ASN A 73 0.35 1.07 3.53
N PRO A 74 -0.56 0.80 2.55
CA PRO A 74 -0.94 -0.58 2.25
C PRO A 74 0.25 -1.51 2.01
N TYR A 75 1.35 -1.00 1.43
CA TYR A 75 2.58 -1.77 1.22
C TYR A 75 3.17 -2.27 2.54
N GLU A 76 3.36 -1.37 3.52
CA GLU A 76 3.91 -1.72 4.83
C GLU A 76 3.04 -2.78 5.53
N LEU A 77 1.72 -2.59 5.54
CA LEU A 77 0.78 -3.52 6.13
C LEU A 77 0.88 -4.91 5.49
N ILE A 78 0.88 -4.99 4.15
CA ILE A 78 0.97 -6.25 3.41
C ILE A 78 2.28 -6.96 3.72
N VAL A 79 3.42 -6.26 3.64
CA VAL A 79 4.75 -6.83 3.87
C VAL A 79 4.88 -7.36 5.29
N LEU A 80 4.50 -6.57 6.31
CA LEU A 80 4.60 -6.99 7.70
C LEU A 80 3.70 -8.20 8.01
N HIS A 81 2.44 -8.20 7.55
CA HIS A 81 1.54 -9.34 7.79
C HIS A 81 1.98 -10.60 7.03
N PHE A 82 2.55 -10.44 5.84
CA PHE A 82 3.11 -11.56 5.08
C PHE A 82 4.37 -12.13 5.74
N LEU A 83 5.28 -11.29 6.23
CA LEU A 83 6.51 -11.75 6.88
C LEU A 83 6.27 -12.46 8.21
N LEU A 84 5.24 -12.08 8.98
CA LEU A 84 4.82 -12.80 10.20
C LEU A 84 4.31 -14.23 9.93
N LEU A 85 4.14 -14.59 8.65
CA LEU A 85 3.70 -15.90 8.23
C LEU A 85 4.85 -16.88 7.97
N VAL A 86 6.03 -16.35 7.62
CA VAL A 86 7.27 -17.11 7.39
C VAL A 86 7.97 -17.36 8.73
#